data_AF-A0A1I1JI95-F1
#
_entry.id   AF-A0A1I1JI95-F1
#
_cell.length_a   1.000
_cell.length_b   1.000
_cell.length_c   1.000
_cell.angle_alpha   90.00
_cell.angle_beta   90.00
_cell.angle_gamma   90.00
#
_symmetry.space_group_name_H-M   'P 1'
#
loop_
_entity.id
_entity.type
_entity.pdbx_description
1 polymer ?
#
loop_
_entity_poly.entity_id
_entity_poly.type
_entity_poly.pdbx_seq_one_letter_code
_entity_poly.pdbx_strand_id
1 'polypeptide(L)' 'MPGLASDVILKIVTLFLVAMGVLAMFGKLKLPKPGQFRKASGRKCPHCGRYKIGKGACPCGGNK' A
#
# COMPACT_ATOMS: atom_id res chain seq x y z
N MET A 1 -39.52 -7.54 30.24
CA MET A 1 -38.28 -6.76 30.44
C MET A 1 -37.21 -7.28 29.46
N PRO A 2 -37.16 -6.77 28.21
CA PRO A 2 -36.28 -7.31 27.15
C PRO A 2 -35.00 -6.48 26.91
N GLY A 3 -34.64 -5.57 27.83
CA GLY A 3 -33.50 -4.65 27.65
C GLY A 3 -32.12 -5.29 27.70
N LEU A 4 -31.97 -6.43 28.40
CA LEU A 4 -30.63 -7.01 28.67
C LEU A 4 -29.96 -7.67 27.44
N ALA A 5 -30.77 -8.16 26.48
CA ALA A 5 -30.23 -8.84 25.29
C ALA A 5 -29.68 -7.86 24.25
N SER A 6 -30.30 -6.69 24.10
CA SER A 6 -29.82 -5.67 23.16
C SER A 6 -28.50 -5.05 23.61
N ASP A 7 -28.30 -4.85 24.91
CA ASP A 7 -27.06 -4.31 25.46
C ASP A 7 -25.84 -5.19 25.13
N VAL A 8 -25.94 -6.51 25.34
CA VAL A 8 -24.83 -7.43 25.06
C VAL A 8 -24.50 -7.51 23.57
N ILE A 9 -25.52 -7.51 22.71
CA ILE A 9 -25.34 -7.55 21.25
C ILE A 9 -24.68 -6.25 20.77
N LEU A 10 -25.18 -5.09 21.21
CA LEU A 10 -24.59 -3.80 20.84
C LEU A 10 -23.14 -3.71 21.30
N LYS A 11 -22.84 -4.16 22.52
CA LYS A 11 -21.48 -4.14 23.06
C LYS A 11 -20.51 -5.00 22.26
N ILE A 12 -20.93 -6.19 21.84
CA ILE A 12 -20.12 -7.07 20.99
C ILE A 12 -19.91 -6.45 19.60
N VAL A 13 -20.96 -5.91 18.99
CA VAL A 13 -20.87 -5.26 17.66
C VAL A 13 -19.97 -4.03 17.72
N THR A 14 -20.11 -3.18 18.74
CA THR A 14 -19.26 -1.99 18.92
C THR A 14 -17.80 -2.38 19.12
N LEU A 15 -17.49 -3.37 19.96
CA LEU A 15 -16.12 -3.84 20.17
C LEU A 15 -15.50 -4.39 18.88
N PHE A 16 -16.27 -5.16 18.10
CA PHE A 16 -15.81 -5.69 16.81
C PHE A 16 -15.53 -4.59 15.78
N LEU A 17 -16.43 -3.60 15.65
CA LEU A 17 -16.27 -2.47 14.74
C LEU A 17 -15.05 -1.61 15.09
N VAL A 18 -14.84 -1.34 16.39
CA VAL A 18 -13.65 -0.61 16.87
C VAL A 18 -12.38 -1.39 16.54
N ALA A 19 -12.34 -2.69 16.79
CA ALA A 19 -11.19 -3.54 16.48
C ALA A 19 -10.84 -3.52 14.97
N MET A 20 -11.85 -3.64 14.10
CA MET A 20 -11.64 -3.57 12.65
C MET A 20 -11.13 -2.20 12.19
N GLY A 21 -11.66 -1.10 12.75
CA GLY A 21 -11.19 0.25 12.44
C GLY A 21 -9.73 0.47 12.85
N VAL A 22 -9.36 0.01 14.04
CA VAL A 22 -7.98 0.07 14.55
C VAL A 22 -7.04 -0.73 13.65
N LEU A 23 -7.38 -1.99 13.32
CA LEU A 23 -6.58 -2.82 12.41
C LEU A 23 -6.40 -2.16 11.03
N ALA A 24 -7.43 -1.51 10.50
CA ALA A 24 -7.34 -0.78 9.22
C ALA A 24 -6.41 0.44 9.31
N MET A 25 -6.45 1.19 10.40
CA MET A 25 -5.55 2.32 10.64
C MET A 25 -4.09 1.87 10.82
N PHE A 26 -3.85 0.81 11.62
CA PHE A 26 -2.53 0.23 11.79
C PHE A 26 -2.00 -0.42 10.49
N GLY A 27 -2.86 -1.07 9.72
CA GLY A 27 -2.52 -1.63 8.40
C GLY A 27 -2.16 -0.55 7.36
N LYS A 28 -2.80 0.62 7.43
CA LYS A 28 -2.50 1.77 6.57
C LYS A 28 -1.15 2.45 6.88
N LEU A 29 -0.65 2.35 8.11
CA LEU A 29 0.67 2.87 8.48
C LEU A 29 1.82 1.90 8.13
N LYS A 30 1.54 0.59 8.04
CA LYS A 30 2.57 -0.44 7.74
C LYS A 30 2.88 -0.58 6.25
N LEU A 31 2.03 -0.04 5.37
CA LEU A 31 2.31 0.13 3.94
C LEU A 31 2.61 1.61 3.66
N PRO A 32 3.89 2.03 3.66
CA PRO A 32 4.24 3.36 3.19
C PRO A 32 3.76 3.51 1.74
N LYS A 33 2.70 4.31 1.57
CA LYS A 33 2.22 4.95 0.34
C LYS A 33 2.04 4.03 -0.89
N PRO A 34 0.80 3.83 -1.39
CA PRO A 34 0.58 3.37 -2.76
C PRO A 34 1.07 4.45 -3.75
N GLY A 35 2.37 4.44 -4.01
CA GLY A 35 3.05 5.49 -4.76
C GLY A 35 4.55 5.25 -4.91
N GLN A 36 5.17 4.48 -4.01
CA GLN A 36 6.61 4.19 -4.11
C GLN A 36 6.95 3.06 -5.09
N PHE A 37 5.97 2.26 -5.53
CA PHE A 37 6.16 1.28 -6.61
C PHE A 37 6.24 1.91 -8.02
N ARG A 38 6.08 3.23 -8.16
CA ARG A 38 6.34 3.96 -9.42
C ARG A 38 7.81 4.05 -9.81
N LYS A 39 8.73 3.40 -9.08
CA LYS A 39 10.14 3.25 -9.48
C LYS A 39 10.45 1.92 -10.19
N ALA A 40 9.45 1.13 -10.56
CA ALA A 40 9.63 0.07 -11.57
C ALA A 40 9.91 0.63 -12.99
N SER A 41 9.85 1.95 -13.17
CA SER A 41 10.29 2.65 -14.39
C SER A 41 11.81 2.61 -14.62
N GLY A 42 12.59 2.08 -13.67
CA GLY A 42 14.05 1.93 -13.77
C GLY A 42 14.55 0.99 -14.86
N ARG A 43 13.67 0.47 -15.72
CA ARG A 43 14.05 -0.36 -16.86
C ARG A 43 14.13 0.39 -18.16
N LYS A 44 13.68 1.64 -18.30
CA LYS A 44 13.83 2.40 -19.56
C LYS A 44 14.88 3.50 -19.41
N CYS A 45 15.73 3.67 -20.42
CA CYS A 45 16.65 4.79 -20.49
C CYS A 45 15.85 6.08 -20.76
N PRO A 46 15.97 7.15 -19.95
CA PRO A 46 15.24 8.39 -20.15
C PRO A 46 15.64 9.14 -21.42
N HIS A 47 16.84 8.87 -21.96
CA HIS A 47 17.35 9.54 -23.17
C HIS A 47 16.80 8.94 -24.47
N CYS A 48 16.69 7.62 -24.56
CA CYS A 48 16.28 6.95 -25.80
C CYS A 48 15.00 6.11 -25.66
N GLY A 49 14.40 6.04 -24.46
CA GLY A 49 13.20 5.24 -24.16
C GLY A 49 13.40 3.72 -24.18
N ARG A 50 14.58 3.22 -24.59
CA ARG A 50 14.86 1.77 -24.69
C ARG A 50 14.98 1.12 -23.32
N TYR A 51 14.66 -0.17 -23.26
CA TYR A 51 14.84 -0.93 -22.02
C TYR A 51 16.34 -1.15 -21.73
N LYS A 52 16.81 -0.84 -20.52
CA LYS A 52 18.14 -1.22 -19.98
C LYS A 52 18.14 -2.74 -19.78
N ILE A 53 18.72 -3.46 -20.74
CA ILE A 53 18.87 -4.93 -20.71
C ILE A 53 20.23 -5.22 -20.08
N GLY A 54 20.23 -5.82 -18.89
CA GLY A 54 21.45 -6.09 -18.12
C GLY A 54 21.99 -4.89 -17.33
N LYS A 55 23.14 -5.07 -16.67
CA LYS A 55 23.79 -4.07 -15.80
C LYS A 55 24.71 -3.10 -16.58
N GLY A 56 24.74 -3.19 -17.91
CA GLY A 56 25.55 -2.34 -18.77
C GLY A 56 24.95 -0.95 -18.99
N ALA A 57 25.79 0.01 -19.37
CA ALA A 57 25.35 1.34 -19.78
C ALA A 57 24.41 1.26 -21.00
N CYS A 58 23.49 2.21 -21.12
CA CYS A 58 22.66 2.32 -22.33
C CYS A 58 23.57 2.58 -23.54
N PRO A 59 23.43 1.87 -24.67
CA PRO A 59 24.22 2.10 -25.88
C PRO A 59 24.00 3.50 -26.48
N CYS A 60 22.98 4.22 -26.01
CA CYS A 60 22.67 5.58 -26.40
C CYS A 60 23.64 6.65 -25.83
N GLY A 61 24.61 6.28 -24.99
CA GLY A 61 25.58 7.22 -24.39
C GLY A 61 24.98 8.22 -23.39
N GLY A 62 23.66 8.18 -23.18
CA GLY A 62 22.95 9.03 -22.22
C GLY A 62 23.26 8.62 -20.79
N ASN A 63 24.30 9.21 -20.22
CA ASN A 63 24.70 9.03 -18.82
C ASN A 63 23.69 9.72 -17.90
N LYS A 64 22.76 8.94 -17.34
CA LYS A 64 22.06 9.25 -16.08
C LYS A 64 21.73 7.99 -15.29
#